data_AF-A0A5J4UVR8-F1
#
_entry.id   AF-A0A5J4UVR8-F1
#
_cell.length_a   1.000
_cell.length_b   1.000
_cell.length_c   1.000
_cell.angle_alpha   90.00
_cell.angle_beta   90.00
_cell.angle_gamma   90.00
#
_symmetry.space_group_name_H-M   'P 1'
#
loop_
_entity.id
_entity.type
_entity.pdbx_description
1 polymer ?
#
loop_
_entity_poly.entity_id
_entity_poly.type
_entity_poly.pdbx_seq_one_letter_code
_entity_poly.pdbx_strand_id
1 'polypeptide(L)'
;MTEVVLLSVIHKLLETERIYVKCLNQLKEFQFEPIHQHFTQENTSEIDPKLEELMNQTQIILLINEEFLNELEQRLGSNTSVDTPISDIIQKYAPQFKKYTGYMDVQEKATEAYYKLMTEYPSVQEESIRLQKEAKTFVNFDSLLITPVQRIPRFIMLTKEILKHTPNNHINREGLQQSMNSLKDIASFINDHIKQKHIQYLLVIVYLFVYLLPYAINQIIRRKKPLPNLGSAL
;
A
#
# COMPACT_ATOMS: atom_id res chain seq x y z
N MET A 1 -3.08 -10.61 27.35
CA MET A 1 -3.84 -10.85 26.09
C MET A 1 -3.57 -9.75 25.06
N THR A 2 -3.65 -8.47 25.43
CA THR A 2 -3.40 -7.31 24.53
C THR A 2 -1.97 -7.27 23.94
N GLU A 3 -0.95 -7.61 24.73
CA GLU A 3 0.46 -7.60 24.32
C GLU A 3 0.80 -8.62 23.21
N VAL A 4 0.29 -9.85 23.33
CA VAL A 4 0.47 -10.90 22.32
C VAL A 4 -0.17 -10.47 20.98
N VAL A 5 -1.33 -9.81 21.05
CA VAL A 5 -2.01 -9.28 19.86
C VAL A 5 -1.21 -8.12 19.26
N LEU A 6 -0.67 -7.20 20.07
CA LEU A 6 0.17 -6.10 19.60
C LEU A 6 1.38 -6.61 18.82
N LEU A 7 2.13 -7.56 19.39
CA LEU A 7 3.29 -8.17 18.73
C LEU A 7 2.90 -8.87 17.43
N SER A 8 1.78 -9.60 17.42
CA SER A 8 1.27 -10.26 16.21
C SER A 8 0.96 -9.25 15.10
N VAL A 9 0.38 -8.09 15.42
CA VAL A 9 0.08 -7.05 14.42
C VAL A 9 1.36 -6.37 13.92
N ILE A 10 2.35 -6.13 14.80
CA ILE A 10 3.66 -5.59 14.42
C ILE A 10 4.40 -6.54 13.48
N HIS A 11 4.45 -7.83 13.79
CA HIS A 11 5.03 -8.83 12.89
C HIS A 11 4.27 -8.91 11.57
N LYS A 12 2.94 -8.80 11.58
CA LYS A 12 2.14 -8.73 10.36
C LYS A 12 2.48 -7.51 9.50
N LEU A 13 2.78 -6.35 10.09
CA LEU A 13 3.25 -5.18 9.35
C LEU A 13 4.53 -5.52 8.58
N LEU A 14 5.52 -6.10 9.26
CA LEU A 14 6.79 -6.53 8.65
C LEU A 14 6.58 -7.57 7.53
N GLU A 15 5.86 -8.66 7.82
CA GLU A 15 5.64 -9.73 6.84
C GLU A 15 4.92 -9.22 5.58
N THR A 16 3.92 -8.36 5.76
CA THR A 16 3.22 -7.79 4.60
C THR A 16 4.05 -6.77 3.84
N GLU A 17 5.01 -6.10 4.48
CA GLU A 17 5.97 -5.21 3.82
C GLU A 17 6.98 -6.02 2.98
N ARG A 18 7.52 -7.12 3.54
CA ARG A 18 8.38 -8.07 2.79
C ARG A 18 7.72 -8.55 1.50
N ILE A 19 6.47 -8.98 1.60
CA ILE A 19 5.69 -9.44 0.45
C ILE A 19 5.49 -8.29 -0.56
N TYR A 20 5.19 -7.09 -0.07
CA TYR A 20 4.93 -5.96 -0.96
C TYR A 20 6.18 -5.50 -1.71
N VAL A 21 7.31 -5.33 -1.03
CA VAL A 21 8.61 -5.03 -1.65
C VAL A 21 8.99 -6.10 -2.66
N LYS A 22 8.78 -7.39 -2.33
CA LYS A 22 8.96 -8.48 -3.29
C LYS A 22 8.10 -8.29 -4.54
N CYS A 23 6.81 -7.96 -4.41
CA CYS A 23 5.96 -7.71 -5.57
C CYS A 23 6.44 -6.54 -6.44
N LEU A 24 6.91 -5.45 -5.82
CA LEU A 24 7.48 -4.31 -6.57
C LEU A 24 8.76 -4.70 -7.32
N ASN A 25 9.64 -5.47 -6.68
CA ASN A 25 10.84 -5.99 -7.33
C ASN A 25 10.49 -6.93 -8.48
N GLN A 26 9.49 -7.81 -8.33
CA GLN A 26 9.02 -8.66 -9.43
C GLN A 26 8.42 -7.85 -10.59
N LEU A 27 7.73 -6.74 -10.31
CA LEU A 27 7.20 -5.84 -11.34
C LEU A 27 8.36 -5.21 -12.13
N LYS A 28 9.38 -4.70 -11.43
CA LYS A 28 10.59 -4.16 -12.04
C LYS A 28 11.33 -5.21 -12.87
N GLU A 29 11.73 -6.30 -12.24
CA GLU A 29 12.61 -7.34 -12.82
C GLU A 29 11.97 -8.05 -14.01
N PHE A 30 10.69 -8.41 -13.91
CA PHE A 30 10.06 -9.25 -14.94
C PHE A 30 9.27 -8.48 -15.97
N GLN A 31 8.83 -7.25 -15.70
CA GLN A 31 7.97 -6.51 -16.61
C GLN A 31 8.68 -5.30 -17.21
N PHE A 32 9.50 -4.59 -16.43
CA PHE A 32 10.13 -3.33 -16.86
C PHE A 32 11.56 -3.51 -17.38
N GLU A 33 12.36 -4.35 -16.73
CA GLU A 33 13.73 -4.59 -17.15
C GLU A 33 13.85 -5.18 -18.57
N PRO A 34 13.01 -6.15 -18.99
CA PRO A 34 13.03 -6.65 -20.37
C PRO A 34 12.74 -5.56 -21.42
N ILE A 35 11.87 -4.60 -21.08
CA ILE A 35 11.57 -3.45 -21.93
C ILE A 35 12.82 -2.58 -22.05
N HIS A 36 13.40 -2.16 -20.91
CA HIS A 36 14.61 -1.34 -20.92
C HIS A 36 15.75 -1.98 -21.70
N GLN A 37 15.97 -3.28 -21.53
CA GLN A 37 17.03 -4.01 -22.21
C GLN A 37 16.82 -4.04 -23.73
N HIS A 38 15.61 -4.36 -24.19
CA HIS A 38 15.29 -4.38 -25.62
C HIS A 38 15.54 -3.02 -26.28
N PHE A 39 15.03 -1.94 -25.69
CA PHE A 39 15.14 -0.59 -26.25
C PHE A 39 16.54 0.04 -26.11
N THR A 40 17.34 -0.38 -25.13
CA THR A 40 18.73 0.07 -24.99
C THR A 40 19.67 -0.68 -25.94
N GLN A 41 19.46 -1.99 -26.13
CA GLN A 41 20.37 -2.84 -26.92
C GLN A 41 20.12 -2.77 -28.42
N GLU A 42 18.86 -2.66 -28.84
CA GLU A 42 18.50 -2.71 -30.26
C GLU A 42 18.56 -1.32 -30.94
N ASN A 43 18.85 -0.26 -30.19
CA ASN A 43 18.89 1.13 -30.70
C ASN A 43 17.59 1.49 -31.45
N THR A 44 16.46 0.99 -30.93
CA THR A 44 15.12 1.09 -31.49
C THR A 44 14.37 2.32 -30.98
N SER A 45 13.16 2.56 -31.52
CA SER A 45 12.24 3.66 -31.17
C SER A 45 12.11 3.93 -29.66
N GLU A 46 11.78 5.14 -29.25
CA GLU A 46 11.61 5.47 -27.82
C GLU A 46 10.44 4.71 -27.15
N ILE A 47 10.60 4.38 -25.86
CA ILE A 47 9.52 3.83 -25.02
C ILE A 47 8.39 4.87 -24.92
N ASP A 48 7.12 4.43 -24.90
CA ASP A 48 6.00 5.36 -24.69
C ASP A 48 6.22 6.17 -23.40
N PRO A 49 6.19 7.52 -23.43
CA PRO A 49 6.49 8.36 -22.27
C PRO A 49 5.62 8.04 -21.04
N LYS A 50 4.39 7.55 -21.23
CA LYS A 50 3.52 7.15 -20.10
C LYS A 50 4.06 5.89 -19.42
N LEU A 51 4.56 4.95 -20.20
CA LEU A 51 5.12 3.71 -19.68
C LEU A 51 6.45 3.99 -18.97
N GLU A 52 7.31 4.82 -19.57
CA GLU A 52 8.55 5.28 -18.92
C GLU A 52 8.25 5.98 -17.58
N GLU A 53 7.25 6.87 -17.55
CA GLU A 53 6.83 7.52 -16.31
C GLU A 53 6.30 6.52 -15.27
N LEU A 54 5.54 5.50 -15.68
CA LEU A 54 5.12 4.43 -14.76
C LEU A 54 6.32 3.67 -14.17
N MET A 55 7.34 3.38 -14.97
CA MET A 55 8.57 2.71 -14.53
C MET A 55 9.31 3.59 -13.50
N ASN A 56 9.44 4.89 -13.79
CA ASN A 56 10.04 5.87 -12.88
C ASN A 56 9.28 5.98 -11.55
N GLN A 57 7.95 6.12 -11.61
CA GLN A 57 7.11 6.18 -10.40
C GLN A 57 7.18 4.89 -9.58
N THR A 58 7.29 3.73 -10.25
CA THR A 58 7.50 2.44 -9.58
C THR A 58 8.82 2.41 -8.84
N GLN A 59 9.90 2.92 -9.45
CA GLN A 59 11.22 2.97 -8.81
C GLN A 59 11.25 3.91 -7.58
N ILE A 60 10.53 5.04 -7.64
CA ILE A 60 10.36 5.95 -6.49
C ILE A 60 9.65 5.22 -5.34
N ILE A 61 8.54 4.54 -5.63
CA ILE A 61 7.79 3.78 -4.61
C ILE A 61 8.65 2.65 -4.06
N LEU A 62 9.32 1.88 -4.91
CA LEU A 62 10.19 0.77 -4.50
C LEU A 62 11.25 1.25 -3.50
N LEU A 63 11.98 2.32 -3.81
CA LEU A 63 13.03 2.85 -2.93
C LEU A 63 12.49 3.19 -1.52
N ILE A 64 11.35 3.87 -1.44
CA ILE A 64 10.74 4.26 -0.15
C ILE A 64 10.41 3.02 0.69
N ASN A 65 9.87 1.97 0.06
CA ASN A 65 9.45 0.76 0.77
C ASN A 65 10.63 -0.16 1.10
N GLU A 66 11.69 -0.20 0.29
CA GLU A 66 12.93 -0.90 0.63
C GLU A 66 13.60 -0.27 1.84
N GLU A 67 13.69 1.06 1.90
CA GLU A 67 14.19 1.77 3.07
C GLU A 67 13.32 1.50 4.31
N PHE A 68 11.99 1.55 4.16
CA PHE A 68 11.05 1.26 5.24
C PHE A 68 11.18 -0.18 5.74
N LEU A 69 11.26 -1.15 4.83
CA LEU A 69 11.45 -2.56 5.16
C LEU A 69 12.76 -2.78 5.91
N ASN A 70 13.86 -2.21 5.43
CA ASN A 70 15.16 -2.33 6.06
C ASN A 70 15.14 -1.80 7.51
N GLU A 71 14.51 -0.66 7.77
CA GLU A 71 14.36 -0.15 9.14
C GLU A 71 13.49 -1.05 10.02
N LEU A 72 12.39 -1.59 9.47
CA LEU A 72 11.56 -2.55 10.18
C LEU A 72 12.34 -3.83 10.54
N GLU A 73 13.11 -4.38 9.60
CA GLU A 73 13.88 -5.61 9.82
C GLU A 73 14.98 -5.43 10.85
N GLN A 74 15.69 -4.30 10.80
CA GLN A 74 16.70 -3.97 11.79
C GLN A 74 16.10 -3.82 13.19
N ARG A 75 14.92 -3.20 13.29
CA ARG A 75 14.24 -2.94 14.56
C ARG A 75 13.55 -4.19 15.13
N LEU A 76 12.95 -5.00 14.27
CA LEU A 76 12.11 -6.15 14.62
C LEU A 76 12.85 -7.50 14.48
N GLY A 77 14.18 -7.48 14.63
CA GLY A 77 15.00 -8.68 14.68
C GLY A 77 14.70 -9.58 15.90
N SER A 78 15.66 -10.41 16.29
CA SER A 78 15.46 -11.50 17.26
C SER A 78 14.99 -11.07 18.67
N ASN A 79 15.12 -9.79 19.04
CA ASN A 79 14.80 -9.28 20.39
C ASN A 79 13.57 -8.36 20.41
N THR A 80 12.58 -8.61 19.54
CA THR A 80 11.34 -7.82 19.50
C THR A 80 10.53 -8.00 20.78
N SER A 81 10.12 -6.89 21.40
CA SER A 81 9.28 -6.85 22.59
C SER A 81 8.14 -5.85 22.41
N VAL A 82 7.20 -5.83 23.35
CA VAL A 82 6.05 -4.90 23.31
C VAL A 82 6.50 -3.45 23.35
N ASP A 83 7.58 -3.17 24.08
CA ASP A 83 8.17 -1.84 24.26
C ASP A 83 9.11 -1.45 23.11
N THR A 84 9.28 -2.30 22.08
CA THR A 84 10.12 -1.95 20.93
C THR A 84 9.55 -0.67 20.27
N PRO A 85 10.35 0.41 20.14
CA PRO A 85 9.89 1.63 19.49
C PRO A 85 9.63 1.32 18.02
N ILE A 86 8.42 1.57 17.56
CA ILE A 86 7.99 1.35 16.17
C ILE A 86 7.28 2.60 15.62
N SER A 87 6.78 3.44 16.52
CA SER A 87 6.05 4.65 16.17
C SER A 87 6.91 5.67 15.45
N ASP A 88 8.21 5.73 15.73
CA ASP A 88 9.19 6.61 15.08
C ASP A 88 9.35 6.27 13.59
N ILE A 89 9.48 4.98 13.28
CA ILE A 89 9.57 4.50 11.88
C ILE A 89 8.26 4.82 11.16
N ILE A 90 7.10 4.49 11.75
CA ILE A 90 5.80 4.79 11.13
C ILE A 90 5.62 6.29 10.89
N GLN A 91 6.01 7.15 11.84
CA GLN A 91 5.96 8.62 11.69
C GLN A 91 6.84 9.11 10.54
N LYS A 92 8.04 8.55 10.40
CA LYS A 92 8.98 8.90 9.34
C LYS A 92 8.40 8.59 7.95
N TYR A 93 7.75 7.43 7.78
CA TYR A 93 7.31 6.96 6.46
C TYR A 93 5.87 7.36 6.11
N ALA A 94 4.99 7.58 7.09
CA ALA A 94 3.62 8.03 6.85
C ALA A 94 3.52 9.17 5.81
N PRO A 95 4.18 10.33 5.96
CA PRO A 95 4.10 11.43 4.99
C PRO A 95 4.61 11.08 3.59
N GLN A 96 5.51 10.10 3.46
CA GLN A 96 6.07 9.71 2.17
C GLN A 96 5.04 9.02 1.26
N PHE A 97 3.97 8.43 1.81
CA PHE A 97 2.91 7.79 1.01
C PHE A 97 2.16 8.77 0.10
N LYS A 98 2.29 10.09 0.32
CA LYS A 98 1.79 11.09 -0.64
C LYS A 98 2.42 10.91 -2.04
N LYS A 99 3.66 10.44 -2.13
CA LYS A 99 4.36 10.24 -3.41
C LYS A 99 3.68 9.18 -4.31
N TYR A 100 2.84 8.31 -3.74
CA TYR A 100 2.12 7.29 -4.51
C TYR A 100 1.10 7.89 -5.48
N THR A 101 0.69 9.16 -5.31
CA THR A 101 -0.20 9.80 -6.28
C THR A 101 0.42 9.90 -7.67
N GLY A 102 1.75 10.06 -7.77
CA GLY A 102 2.45 10.08 -9.06
C GLY A 102 2.27 8.76 -9.82
N TYR A 103 2.41 7.63 -9.13
CA TYR A 103 2.11 6.31 -9.70
C TYR A 103 0.64 6.16 -10.11
N MET A 104 -0.29 6.53 -9.22
CA MET A 104 -1.73 6.46 -9.49
C MET A 104 -2.16 7.30 -10.69
N ASP A 105 -1.43 8.38 -10.97
CA ASP A 105 -1.75 9.31 -12.05
C ASP A 105 -1.49 8.76 -13.44
N VAL A 106 -0.53 7.84 -13.54
CA VAL A 106 -0.03 7.31 -14.81
C VAL A 106 -0.43 5.85 -15.01
N GLN A 107 -0.68 5.09 -13.94
CA GLN A 107 -0.92 3.65 -13.97
C GLN A 107 -1.96 3.23 -15.03
N GLU A 108 -3.13 3.85 -15.07
CA GLU A 108 -4.19 3.47 -16.03
C GLU A 108 -3.75 3.68 -17.49
N LYS A 109 -3.21 4.85 -17.81
CA LYS A 109 -2.79 5.20 -19.18
C LYS A 109 -1.56 4.40 -19.63
N ALA A 110 -0.65 4.09 -18.71
CA ALA A 110 0.53 3.27 -18.99
C ALA A 110 0.19 1.79 -19.19
N THR A 111 -0.94 1.31 -18.63
CA THR A 111 -1.39 -0.07 -18.82
C THR A 111 -1.71 -0.35 -20.30
N GLU A 112 -2.40 0.58 -20.97
CA GLU A 112 -2.68 0.45 -22.41
C GLU A 112 -1.37 0.45 -23.24
N ALA A 113 -0.45 1.36 -22.94
CA ALA A 113 0.85 1.44 -23.61
C ALA A 113 1.66 0.15 -23.41
N TYR A 114 1.64 -0.42 -22.21
CA TYR A 114 2.28 -1.70 -21.90
C TYR A 114 1.75 -2.84 -22.78
N TYR A 115 0.43 -3.03 -22.86
CA TYR A 115 -0.16 -4.11 -23.67
C TYR A 115 0.07 -3.93 -25.17
N LYS A 116 0.05 -2.69 -25.64
CA LYS A 116 0.41 -2.36 -27.02
C LYS A 116 1.86 -2.77 -27.31
N LEU A 117 2.80 -2.41 -26.43
CA LEU A 117 4.22 -2.79 -26.55
C LEU A 117 4.41 -4.30 -26.55
N MET A 118 3.75 -5.03 -25.65
CA MET A 118 3.85 -6.50 -25.61
C MET A 118 3.30 -7.16 -26.88
N THR A 119 2.36 -6.53 -27.56
CA THR A 119 1.82 -7.01 -28.85
C THR A 119 2.75 -6.69 -30.01
N GLU A 120 3.35 -5.49 -30.01
CA GLU A 120 4.28 -5.03 -31.04
C GLU A 120 5.63 -5.75 -30.97
N TYR A 121 6.08 -6.09 -29.76
CA TYR A 121 7.38 -6.72 -29.50
C TYR A 121 7.23 -8.03 -28.70
N PRO A 122 6.78 -9.14 -29.33
CA PRO A 122 6.60 -10.42 -28.65
C PRO A 122 7.87 -10.96 -27.97
N SER A 123 9.06 -10.62 -28.48
CA SER A 123 10.35 -10.99 -27.88
C SER A 123 10.50 -10.48 -26.45
N VAL A 124 9.98 -9.28 -26.14
CA VAL A 124 9.98 -8.71 -24.79
C VAL A 124 9.09 -9.52 -23.86
N GLN A 125 7.92 -9.95 -24.34
CA GLN A 125 7.00 -10.79 -23.59
C GLN A 125 7.61 -12.19 -23.34
N GLU A 126 8.26 -12.77 -24.34
CA GLU A 126 8.95 -14.06 -24.21
C GLU A 126 10.08 -13.99 -23.17
N GLU A 127 10.85 -12.90 -23.18
CA GLU A 127 11.91 -12.66 -22.19
C GLU A 127 11.34 -12.53 -20.77
N SER A 128 10.25 -11.78 -20.59
CA SER A 128 9.53 -11.71 -19.32
C SER A 128 9.12 -13.10 -18.81
N ILE A 129 8.57 -13.95 -19.70
CA ILE A 129 8.15 -15.31 -19.37
C ILE A 129 9.36 -16.19 -19.03
N ARG A 130 10.49 -16.04 -19.74
CA ARG A 130 11.74 -16.76 -19.49
C ARG A 130 12.26 -16.46 -18.08
N LEU A 131 12.40 -15.17 -17.74
CA LEU A 131 12.90 -14.73 -16.43
C LEU A 131 12.01 -15.26 -15.28
N GLN A 132 10.69 -15.19 -15.45
CA GLN A 132 9.74 -15.73 -14.47
C GLN A 132 9.90 -17.25 -14.26
N LYS A 133 10.07 -18.02 -15.35
CA LYS A 133 10.31 -19.47 -15.28
C LYS A 133 11.63 -19.80 -14.58
N GLU A 134 12.70 -19.06 -14.87
CA GLU A 134 14.01 -19.23 -14.23
C GLU A 134 13.94 -18.96 -12.72
N ALA A 135 13.22 -17.91 -12.32
CA ALA A 135 12.94 -17.57 -10.94
C ALA A 135 11.90 -18.49 -10.25
N LYS A 136 11.33 -19.47 -10.98
CA LYS A 136 10.28 -20.39 -10.51
C LYS A 136 9.08 -19.62 -9.92
N THR A 137 8.70 -18.53 -10.55
CA THR A 137 7.59 -17.68 -10.13
C THR A 137 6.68 -17.37 -11.31
N PHE A 138 5.40 -17.17 -11.04
CA PHE A 138 4.42 -16.81 -12.06
C PHE A 138 3.60 -15.67 -11.50
N VAL A 139 3.75 -14.49 -12.10
CA VAL A 139 3.10 -13.27 -11.66
C VAL A 139 2.36 -12.63 -12.83
N ASN A 140 1.18 -12.12 -12.55
CA ASN A 140 0.39 -11.40 -13.54
C ASN A 140 0.70 -9.90 -13.41
N PHE A 141 0.98 -9.22 -14.53
CA PHE A 141 1.24 -7.78 -14.58
C PHE A 141 0.17 -6.97 -13.83
N ASP A 142 -1.11 -7.15 -14.14
CA ASP A 142 -2.23 -6.46 -13.50
C ASP A 142 -2.27 -6.69 -11.99
N SER A 143 -1.93 -7.92 -11.56
CA SER A 143 -1.91 -8.28 -10.14
C SER A 143 -0.81 -7.57 -9.36
N LEU A 144 0.35 -7.32 -9.99
CA LEU A 144 1.45 -6.55 -9.42
C LEU A 144 1.15 -5.05 -9.48
N LEU A 145 0.60 -4.59 -10.60
CA LEU A 145 0.33 -3.19 -10.89
C LEU A 145 -0.69 -2.58 -9.93
N ILE A 146 -1.66 -3.35 -9.44
CA ILE A 146 -2.64 -2.88 -8.46
C ILE A 146 -2.10 -2.80 -7.03
N THR A 147 -0.94 -3.41 -6.73
CA THR A 147 -0.44 -3.52 -5.35
C THR A 147 -0.14 -2.18 -4.67
N PRO A 148 0.42 -1.14 -5.33
CA PRO A 148 0.70 0.14 -4.67
C PRO A 148 -0.57 0.88 -4.24
N VAL A 149 -1.63 0.79 -5.06
CA VAL A 149 -2.95 1.35 -4.73
C VAL A 149 -3.54 0.69 -3.49
N GLN A 150 -3.32 -0.62 -3.32
CA GLN A 150 -3.81 -1.38 -2.18
C GLN A 150 -2.94 -1.24 -0.92
N ARG A 151 -1.66 -0.88 -1.04
CA ARG A 151 -0.73 -0.83 0.10
C ARG A 151 -1.14 0.23 1.11
N ILE A 152 -1.53 1.41 0.64
CA ILE A 152 -1.84 2.55 1.51
C ILE A 152 -3.01 2.23 2.47
N PRO A 153 -4.18 1.75 2.00
CA PRO A 153 -5.26 1.34 2.91
C PRO A 153 -4.84 0.27 3.93
N ARG A 154 -4.02 -0.71 3.52
CA ARG A 154 -3.52 -1.77 4.41
C ARG A 154 -2.60 -1.20 5.48
N PHE A 155 -1.71 -0.26 5.14
CA PHE A 155 -0.83 0.41 6.08
C PHE A 155 -1.60 1.18 7.16
N ILE A 156 -2.63 1.94 6.75
CA ILE A 156 -3.48 2.69 7.70
C ILE A 156 -4.22 1.72 8.64
N MET A 157 -4.77 0.63 8.09
CA MET A 157 -5.46 -0.39 8.88
C MET A 157 -4.52 -1.03 9.92
N LEU A 158 -3.31 -1.42 9.52
CA LEU A 158 -2.32 -2.01 10.42
C LEU A 158 -1.90 -1.02 11.51
N THR A 159 -1.58 0.23 11.14
CA THR A 159 -1.21 1.27 12.11
C THR A 159 -2.32 1.53 13.12
N LYS A 160 -3.58 1.55 12.67
CA LYS A 160 -4.76 1.70 13.55
C LYS A 160 -4.90 0.53 14.52
N GLU A 161 -4.67 -0.71 14.07
CA GLU A 161 -4.76 -1.88 14.92
C GLU A 161 -3.60 -1.93 15.94
N ILE A 162 -2.38 -1.55 15.54
CA ILE A 162 -1.24 -1.37 16.48
C ILE A 162 -1.62 -0.35 17.55
N LEU A 163 -2.10 0.83 17.17
CA LEU A 163 -2.51 1.86 18.12
C LEU A 163 -3.59 1.36 19.06
N LYS A 164 -4.62 0.66 18.56
CA LYS A 164 -5.72 0.11 19.36
C LYS A 164 -5.25 -0.83 20.47
N HIS A 165 -4.20 -1.63 20.23
CA HIS A 165 -3.62 -2.54 21.23
C HIS A 165 -2.44 -1.95 21.99
N THR A 166 -2.06 -0.71 21.72
CA THR A 166 -1.00 0.01 22.45
C THR A 166 -1.60 0.69 23.70
N PRO A 167 -1.14 0.36 24.92
CA PRO A 167 -1.60 1.01 26.16
C PRO A 167 -1.42 2.54 26.15
N ASN A 168 -2.25 3.27 26.92
CA ASN A 168 -2.22 4.73 26.93
C ASN A 168 -0.90 5.32 27.47
N ASN A 169 -0.21 4.60 28.35
CA ASN A 169 1.07 4.98 28.96
C ASN A 169 2.29 4.40 28.21
N HIS A 170 2.08 3.77 27.05
CA HIS A 170 3.13 3.11 26.29
C HIS A 170 3.96 4.10 25.47
N ILE A 171 5.28 3.85 25.31
CA ILE A 171 6.20 4.76 24.59
C ILE A 171 5.77 5.05 23.15
N ASN A 172 5.21 4.06 22.47
CA ASN A 172 4.73 4.18 21.09
C ASN A 172 3.42 4.97 20.95
N ARG A 173 2.66 5.20 22.03
CA ARG A 173 1.27 5.68 21.97
C ARG A 173 1.16 7.03 21.30
N GLU A 174 1.94 8.00 21.74
CA GLU A 174 1.90 9.37 21.22
C GLU A 174 2.29 9.41 19.73
N GLY A 175 3.42 8.78 19.39
CA GLY A 175 3.90 8.72 18.00
C GLY A 175 2.93 8.02 17.05
N LEU A 176 2.26 6.96 17.50
CA LEU A 176 1.21 6.29 16.71
C LEU A 176 -0.02 7.19 16.54
N GLN A 177 -0.38 7.99 17.54
CA GLN A 177 -1.50 8.93 17.45
C GLN A 177 -1.21 10.04 16.42
N GLN A 178 0.01 10.59 16.44
CA GLN A 178 0.48 11.58 15.46
C GLN A 178 0.56 10.98 14.04
N SER A 179 1.07 9.75 13.91
CA SER A 179 1.06 8.98 12.66
C SER A 179 -0.35 8.81 12.11
N MET A 180 -1.31 8.44 12.96
CA MET A 180 -2.70 8.25 12.55
C MET A 180 -3.37 9.55 12.09
N ASN A 181 -2.96 10.71 12.60
CA ASN A 181 -3.45 11.99 12.08
C ASN A 181 -2.87 12.26 10.69
N SER A 182 -1.55 12.12 10.54
CA SER A 182 -0.88 12.27 9.23
C SER A 182 -1.45 11.33 8.16
N LEU A 183 -1.71 10.07 8.52
CA LEU A 183 -2.31 9.09 7.62
C LEU A 183 -3.76 9.41 7.21
N LYS A 184 -4.54 10.09 8.08
CA LYS A 184 -5.87 10.58 7.70
C LYS A 184 -5.78 11.70 6.69
N ASP A 185 -4.84 12.62 6.88
CA ASP A 185 -4.63 13.74 5.96
C ASP A 185 -4.20 13.24 4.59
N ILE A 186 -3.32 12.24 4.55
CA ILE A 186 -2.90 11.57 3.31
C ILE A 186 -4.05 10.82 2.66
N ALA A 187 -4.87 10.10 3.43
CA ALA A 187 -6.04 9.42 2.89
C ALA A 187 -7.02 10.43 2.28
N SER A 188 -7.23 11.58 2.90
CA SER A 188 -8.06 12.66 2.34
C SER A 188 -7.44 13.22 1.07
N PHE A 189 -6.14 13.52 1.09
CA PHE A 189 -5.40 14.03 -0.06
C PHE A 189 -5.50 13.09 -1.26
N ILE A 190 -5.24 11.79 -1.07
CA ILE A 190 -5.34 10.77 -2.13
C ILE A 190 -6.79 10.65 -2.63
N ASN A 191 -7.77 10.66 -1.73
CA ASN A 191 -9.18 10.59 -2.11
C ASN A 191 -9.60 11.78 -2.97
N ASP A 192 -9.20 12.99 -2.60
CA ASP A 192 -9.52 14.20 -3.36
C ASP A 192 -8.76 14.26 -4.69
N HIS A 193 -7.54 13.73 -4.73
CA HIS A 193 -6.73 13.57 -5.95
C HIS A 193 -7.38 12.60 -6.94
N ILE A 194 -7.90 11.46 -6.47
CA ILE A 194 -8.53 10.43 -7.31
C ILE A 194 -9.92 10.86 -7.79
N LYS A 195 -10.72 11.55 -6.97
CA LYS A 195 -12.07 12.03 -7.35
C LYS A 195 -12.07 12.89 -8.63
N GLN A 196 -10.97 13.53 -8.96
CA GLN A 196 -10.86 14.40 -10.13
C GLN A 196 -10.68 13.63 -11.46
N LYS A 197 -10.46 12.30 -11.44
CA LYS A 197 -9.98 11.55 -12.62
C LYS A 197 -10.93 10.52 -13.25
N HIS A 198 -12.24 10.55 -12.98
CA HIS A 198 -13.26 9.73 -13.67
C HIS A 198 -12.98 8.20 -13.71
N ILE A 199 -13.17 7.54 -12.56
CA ILE A 199 -13.59 6.13 -12.38
C ILE A 199 -12.86 5.06 -13.22
N GLN A 200 -11.72 4.57 -12.73
CA GLN A 200 -11.37 3.14 -12.83
C GLN A 200 -10.33 2.69 -11.78
N TYR A 201 -10.65 2.76 -10.48
CA TYR A 201 -10.08 1.80 -9.52
C TYR A 201 -11.14 1.31 -8.54
N LEU A 202 -11.32 0.01 -8.57
CA LEU A 202 -12.06 -0.85 -7.66
C LEU A 202 -11.79 -0.64 -6.14
N LEU A 203 -11.21 0.45 -5.62
CA LEU A 203 -10.59 0.49 -4.27
C LEU A 203 -10.81 1.76 -3.44
N VAL A 204 -11.70 2.63 -3.88
CA VAL A 204 -12.68 3.22 -2.96
C VAL A 204 -13.53 2.10 -2.28
N ILE A 205 -13.57 0.86 -2.83
CA ILE A 205 -14.27 -0.30 -2.24
C ILE A 205 -13.69 -0.75 -0.87
N VAL A 206 -12.41 -0.51 -0.57
CA VAL A 206 -11.88 -0.70 0.81
C VAL A 206 -12.27 0.47 1.73
N TYR A 207 -12.37 1.69 1.19
CA TYR A 207 -12.94 2.84 1.89
C TYR A 207 -14.41 2.53 2.34
N LEU A 208 -15.17 1.78 1.54
CA LEU A 208 -16.52 1.26 1.83
C LEU A 208 -16.57 0.07 2.82
N PHE A 209 -15.62 -0.86 2.79
CA PHE A 209 -15.63 -2.06 3.65
C PHE A 209 -15.02 -1.89 5.05
N VAL A 210 -13.97 -1.06 5.21
CA VAL A 210 -13.24 -0.91 6.49
C VAL A 210 -13.66 0.33 7.28
N TYR A 211 -14.09 1.40 6.60
CA TYR A 211 -14.32 2.70 7.23
C TYR A 211 -15.80 3.12 7.33
N LEU A 212 -16.69 2.76 6.38
CA LEU A 212 -18.10 3.19 6.38
C LEU A 212 -19.09 2.19 6.99
N LEU A 213 -18.99 0.88 6.71
CA LEU A 213 -19.91 -0.15 7.21
C LEU A 213 -19.92 -0.29 8.76
N PRO A 214 -18.77 -0.38 9.45
CA PRO A 214 -18.74 -0.42 10.92
C PRO A 214 -19.25 0.87 11.58
N TYR A 215 -19.08 2.02 10.92
CA TYR A 215 -19.57 3.31 11.41
C TYR A 215 -21.09 3.45 11.28
N ALA A 216 -21.67 3.05 10.14
CA ALA A 216 -23.12 3.07 9.90
C ALA A 216 -23.88 2.07 10.79
N ILE A 217 -23.35 0.86 11.00
CA ILE A 217 -23.94 -0.14 11.90
C ILE A 217 -23.97 0.39 13.35
N ASN A 218 -22.89 1.02 13.82
CA ASN A 218 -22.83 1.62 15.15
C ASN A 218 -23.80 2.81 15.34
N GLN A 219 -24.03 3.61 14.29
CA GLN A 219 -25.02 4.70 14.31
C GLN A 219 -26.46 4.17 14.38
N ILE A 220 -26.79 3.10 13.64
CA ILE A 220 -28.11 2.46 13.64
C ILE A 220 -28.41 1.80 15.00
N ILE A 221 -27.42 1.11 15.59
CA ILE A 221 -27.53 0.51 16.93
C ILE A 221 -27.73 1.60 18.00
N ARG A 222 -27.07 2.76 17.88
CA ARG A 222 -27.26 3.90 18.81
C ARG A 222 -28.63 4.55 18.69
N ARG A 223 -29.21 4.64 17.49
CA ARG A 223 -30.55 5.21 17.26
C ARG A 223 -31.70 4.28 17.67
N LYS A 224 -31.46 2.97 17.76
CA LYS A 224 -32.43 1.97 18.26
C LYS A 224 -32.34 1.72 19.76
N LYS A 225 -31.50 2.44 20.52
CA LYS A 225 -31.60 2.41 21.98
C LYS A 225 -32.98 2.97 22.38
N PRO A 226 -33.81 2.22 23.14
CA PRO A 226 -35.07 2.75 23.61
C PRO A 226 -34.83 3.98 24.49
N LEU A 227 -35.67 5.00 24.31
CA LEU A 227 -35.71 6.18 25.19
C LEU A 227 -35.79 5.72 26.65
N PRO A 228 -35.15 6.43 27.61
CA PRO A 228 -35.36 6.15 29.02
C PRO A 228 -36.86 6.28 29.32
N ASN A 229 -37.43 5.27 29.98
CA ASN A 229 -38.81 5.28 30.44
C ASN A 229 -39.06 6.56 31.24
N LEU A 230 -39.73 7.55 30.65
CA LEU A 230 -40.50 8.53 31.41
C LEU A 230 -41.77 7.82 31.86
N GLY A 231 -41.66 7.03 32.92
CA GLY A 231 -42.78 6.51 33.66
C GLY A 231 -42.73 7.07 35.08
N SER A 232 -43.83 7.69 35.49
CA SER A 232 -44.19 8.18 36.84
C SER A 232 -43.98 9.67 37.15
N ALA A 233 -44.90 10.48 36.63
CA ALA A 233 -45.44 11.60 37.40
C ALA A 233 -46.96 11.59 37.23
N LEU A 234 -47.65 11.45 38.37
CA LEU A 234 -49.09 11.32 38.62
C LEU A 234 -49.66 9.91 38.51
#